data_AF-A0A6J2MQM6-F1
#
_entry.id   AF-A0A6J2MQM6-F1
#
_cell.length_a   1.000
_cell.length_b   1.000
_cell.length_c   1.000
_cell.angle_alpha   90.00
_cell.angle_beta   90.00
_cell.angle_gamma   90.00
#
_symmetry.space_group_name_H-M   'P 1'
#
loop_
_entity.id
_entity.type
_entity.pdbx_description
1 polymer ?
#
loop_
_entity_poly.entity_id
_entity_poly.type
_entity_poly.pdbx_seq_one_letter_code
_entity_poly.pdbx_strand_id
1 'polypeptide(L)'
;MAGKKREVQLQAVINNQSLWDEMLQNKGLTVIDVYQAWCGPCKAMQTLFRKLKNELNEDEILHFVVAEADNIVTLQPFRDKCEPIFLFFIEWQIIAKIEGANAPLVNKKIISLINEERNIAAGKMVRPQYHEIAFVDSDAEDTGEASNENVDKVRNIVIIKPEAMVTGKTIEIKEKIINGGFVIEAEDTRVLTETEVRDFYSQIVDQPEFEDFVPSMTNGLSYILVISQDNKQELPHEENVPNPETEHKEPSEDQHEMATPTVMKKKWDSLQEYLERQDISQFCDVEENVDNVNKLIDIFFPDFKSMTSLKLERILALLRPDLFREKGEDVLNIIQDEGFKILMQRQIVLSKEEAQTLCKEYENEDYFGNLIENMTSGPSLALVLLRENGLQHWKKLIGPSTVEEAKDNLPESLCIQFATESLPINQLYGSDSLEAAEREIQHFFPLQSTLALIKPHVTHEQREDIFNLIKEAGFDITQMKEMLLIKEQADKIYFKIVKKDFYKDVLEMLSEGPSLVMVLTKWNAAAEWRRLMGPTDPDEAKLLSPDSIRARFGRSVLRNAVHGSSNSYEAMETINKVFENFVPANTEAN
;
A
#
# COMPACT_ATOMS: atom_id res chain seq x y z
N MET A 1 -19.52 70.60 12.96
CA MET A 1 -18.79 69.42 13.42
C MET A 1 -19.47 68.19 12.83
N ALA A 2 -18.93 67.67 11.72
CA ALA A 2 -19.40 66.42 11.11
C ALA A 2 -18.50 65.30 11.60
N GLY A 3 -19.09 64.29 12.24
CA GLY A 3 -18.36 63.19 12.87
C GLY A 3 -17.49 62.44 11.88
N LYS A 4 -16.22 62.21 12.25
CA LYS A 4 -15.31 61.29 11.56
C LYS A 4 -16.01 59.93 11.41
N LYS A 5 -16.35 59.55 10.18
CA LYS A 5 -16.65 58.15 9.82
C LYS A 5 -15.47 57.31 10.32
N ARG A 6 -15.69 56.45 11.32
CA ARG A 6 -14.73 55.42 11.70
C ARG A 6 -14.52 54.53 10.47
N GLU A 7 -13.30 54.48 9.94
CA GLU A 7 -12.92 53.43 8.99
C GLU A 7 -13.14 52.09 9.69
N VAL A 8 -14.01 51.25 9.11
CA VAL A 8 -14.23 49.90 9.62
C VAL A 8 -12.94 49.13 9.35
N GLN A 9 -12.25 48.75 10.43
CA GLN A 9 -11.01 47.98 10.35
C GLN A 9 -11.34 46.62 9.71
N LEU A 10 -10.78 46.36 8.52
CA LEU A 10 -11.10 45.18 7.72
C LEU A 10 -10.64 43.89 8.42
N GLN A 11 -9.43 43.95 8.99
CA GLN A 11 -8.71 42.88 9.65
C GLN A 11 -8.33 43.32 11.08
N ALA A 12 -8.53 42.45 12.07
CA ALA A 12 -7.99 42.66 13.41
C ALA A 12 -6.48 42.36 13.42
N VAL A 13 -5.70 43.14 14.16
CA VAL A 13 -4.24 42.96 14.27
C VAL A 13 -3.91 42.24 15.57
N ILE A 14 -3.24 41.10 15.48
CA ILE A 14 -2.77 40.31 16.62
C ILE A 14 -1.25 40.39 16.65
N ASN A 15 -0.72 40.94 17.73
CA ASN A 15 0.72 41.15 17.91
C ASN A 15 1.25 40.61 19.24
N ASN A 16 0.44 39.83 19.96
CA ASN A 16 0.83 39.18 21.22
C ASN A 16 -0.04 37.96 21.49
N GLN A 17 0.44 37.06 22.36
CA GLN A 17 -0.24 35.81 22.71
C GLN A 17 -1.63 36.02 23.35
N SER A 18 -1.83 37.07 24.15
CA SER A 18 -3.14 37.30 24.79
C SER A 18 -4.24 37.61 23.77
N LEU A 19 -3.92 38.38 22.72
CA LEU A 19 -4.84 38.66 21.61
C LEU A 19 -5.03 37.43 20.70
N TRP A 20 -4.01 36.57 20.62
CA TRP A 20 -4.11 35.30 19.91
C TRP A 20 -5.16 34.41 20.59
N ASP A 21 -5.04 34.19 21.89
CA ASP A 21 -5.95 33.33 22.66
C ASP A 21 -7.40 33.87 22.69
N GLU A 22 -7.58 35.19 22.69
CA GLU A 22 -8.91 35.83 22.58
C GLU A 22 -9.54 35.60 21.19
N MET A 23 -8.73 35.64 20.12
CA MET A 23 -9.21 35.38 18.76
C MET A 23 -9.64 33.92 18.56
N LEU A 24 -8.99 32.96 19.23
CA LEU A 24 -9.37 31.54 19.17
C LEU A 24 -10.81 31.29 19.65
N GLN A 25 -11.40 32.23 20.39
CA GLN A 25 -12.77 32.13 20.90
C GLN A 25 -13.84 32.60 19.87
N ASN A 26 -13.42 33.12 18.71
CA ASN A 26 -14.34 33.60 17.69
C ASN A 26 -15.17 32.47 17.11
N LYS A 27 -16.48 32.70 16.97
CA LYS A 27 -17.40 31.76 16.34
C LYS A 27 -17.35 31.91 14.82
N GLY A 28 -17.26 30.77 14.12
CA GLY A 28 -17.18 30.71 12.67
C GLY A 28 -15.75 30.58 12.14
N LEU A 29 -15.58 30.85 10.85
CA LEU A 29 -14.29 30.75 10.17
C LEU A 29 -13.44 32.00 10.42
N THR A 30 -12.25 31.81 10.98
CA THR A 30 -11.24 32.85 11.07
C THR A 30 -10.11 32.59 10.08
N VAL A 31 -9.85 33.57 9.21
CA VAL A 31 -8.73 33.54 8.24
C VAL A 31 -7.64 34.47 8.75
N ILE A 32 -6.47 33.91 9.01
CA ILE A 32 -5.34 34.60 9.64
C ILE A 32 -4.22 34.77 8.61
N ASP A 33 -3.87 36.00 8.29
CA ASP A 33 -2.70 36.37 7.48
C ASP A 33 -1.50 36.56 8.41
N VAL A 34 -0.61 35.57 8.44
CA VAL A 34 0.59 35.55 9.28
C VAL A 34 1.71 36.31 8.58
N TYR A 35 2.28 37.30 9.26
CA TYR A 35 3.33 38.16 8.73
C TYR A 35 4.44 38.38 9.77
N GLN A 36 5.59 38.89 9.30
CA GLN A 36 6.71 39.29 10.16
C GLN A 36 6.80 40.81 10.26
N ALA A 37 7.27 41.30 11.41
CA ALA A 37 7.33 42.71 11.74
C ALA A 37 8.04 43.56 10.65
N TRP A 38 9.03 42.98 9.97
CA TRP A 38 9.81 43.65 8.93
C TRP A 38 9.15 43.66 7.53
N CYS A 39 8.22 42.73 7.23
CA CYS A 39 7.56 42.65 5.92
C CYS A 39 6.12 43.20 5.91
N GLY A 40 5.43 43.15 7.06
CA GLY A 40 4.04 43.59 7.21
C GLY A 40 3.02 42.68 6.50
N PRO A 41 1.70 42.86 6.75
CA PRO A 41 0.66 41.99 6.22
C PRO A 41 0.49 42.10 4.70
N CYS A 42 -0.07 41.05 4.08
CA CYS A 42 -0.18 40.96 2.63
C CYS A 42 -1.21 41.96 2.06
N LYS A 43 -0.72 43.07 1.50
CA LYS A 43 -1.58 44.12 0.89
C LYS A 43 -2.33 43.64 -0.36
N ALA A 44 -1.81 42.65 -1.08
CA ALA A 44 -2.43 42.13 -2.31
C ALA A 44 -3.78 41.45 -2.05
N MET A 45 -3.97 40.91 -0.85
CA MET A 45 -5.16 40.12 -0.48
C MET A 45 -6.30 40.95 0.12
N GLN A 46 -6.04 42.22 0.47
CA GLN A 46 -7.04 43.08 1.12
C GLN A 46 -8.28 43.34 0.25
N THR A 47 -8.11 43.44 -1.07
CA THR A 47 -9.23 43.62 -2.01
C THR A 47 -10.15 42.40 -2.03
N LEU A 48 -9.56 41.19 -1.98
CA LEU A 48 -10.31 39.94 -1.93
C LEU A 48 -11.08 39.81 -0.61
N PHE A 49 -10.40 40.03 0.52
CA PHE A 49 -11.04 39.92 1.85
C PHE A 49 -12.17 40.94 2.02
N ARG A 50 -12.02 42.15 1.47
CA ARG A 50 -13.11 43.14 1.44
C ARG A 50 -14.31 42.68 0.63
N LYS A 51 -14.07 42.09 -0.53
CA LYS A 51 -15.14 41.53 -1.37
C LYS A 51 -15.87 40.40 -0.63
N LEU A 52 -15.13 39.43 -0.08
CA LEU A 52 -15.68 38.29 0.63
C LEU A 52 -16.42 38.68 1.92
N LYS A 53 -15.89 39.64 2.68
CA LYS A 53 -16.57 40.16 3.87
C LYS A 53 -17.89 40.85 3.52
N ASN A 54 -18.00 41.48 2.36
CA ASN A 54 -19.25 42.09 1.93
C ASN A 54 -20.25 41.08 1.36
N GLU A 55 -19.76 40.01 0.72
CA GLU A 55 -20.60 39.01 0.04
C GLU A 55 -21.06 37.87 0.96
N LEU A 56 -20.26 37.50 1.97
CA LEU A 56 -20.45 36.27 2.75
C LEU A 56 -20.70 36.50 4.25
N ASN A 57 -20.46 37.71 4.78
CA ASN A 57 -20.55 37.99 6.21
C ASN A 57 -21.98 38.23 6.72
N GLU A 58 -22.94 37.48 6.20
CA GLU A 58 -24.24 37.33 6.87
C GLU A 58 -23.99 36.48 8.13
N ASP A 59 -24.50 36.93 9.29
CA ASP A 59 -24.38 36.29 10.62
C ASP A 59 -23.00 36.30 11.32
N GLU A 60 -22.07 37.17 10.92
CA GLU A 60 -20.72 37.30 11.53
C GLU A 60 -19.91 35.99 11.56
N ILE A 61 -20.12 35.11 10.58
CA ILE A 61 -19.47 33.79 10.49
C ILE A 61 -18.02 33.89 9.95
N LEU A 62 -17.63 35.00 9.31
CA LEU A 62 -16.32 35.15 8.67
C LEU A 62 -15.49 36.27 9.27
N HIS A 63 -14.37 35.89 9.89
CA HIS A 63 -13.40 36.81 10.52
C HIS A 63 -12.10 36.84 9.73
N PHE A 64 -11.55 38.04 9.54
CA PHE A 64 -10.22 38.22 8.95
C PHE A 64 -9.29 38.87 9.96
N VAL A 65 -8.10 38.30 10.09
CA VAL A 65 -7.11 38.66 11.10
C VAL A 65 -5.73 38.73 10.45
N VAL A 66 -4.86 39.61 10.94
CA VAL A 66 -3.44 39.60 10.62
C VAL A 66 -2.66 39.32 11.91
N ALA A 67 -1.70 38.41 11.87
CA ALA A 67 -0.95 37.98 13.06
C ALA A 67 0.57 38.16 12.85
N GLU A 68 1.22 38.81 13.80
CA GLU A 68 2.68 39.02 13.80
C GLU A 68 3.40 37.84 14.46
N ALA A 69 4.07 37.00 13.65
CA ALA A 69 4.69 35.75 14.11
C ALA A 69 5.82 35.96 15.13
N ASP A 70 6.49 37.11 15.09
CA ASP A 70 7.63 37.42 15.96
C ASP A 70 7.25 37.44 17.46
N ASN A 71 6.00 37.81 17.77
CA ASN A 71 5.53 38.04 19.14
C ASN A 71 4.51 37.01 19.65
N ILE A 72 4.28 35.93 18.90
CA ILE A 72 3.30 34.89 19.22
C ILE A 72 4.04 33.55 19.28
N VAL A 73 3.97 32.87 20.42
CA VAL A 73 4.73 31.62 20.67
C VAL A 73 4.22 30.51 19.76
N THR A 74 2.90 30.41 19.60
CA THR A 74 2.24 29.42 18.72
C THR A 74 2.62 29.56 17.24
N LEU A 75 3.14 30.73 16.82
CA LEU A 75 3.55 31.00 15.44
C LEU A 75 5.07 30.99 15.24
N GLN A 76 5.84 30.54 16.24
CA GLN A 76 7.29 30.40 16.15
C GLN A 76 7.77 29.63 14.90
N PRO A 77 7.08 28.58 14.42
CA PRO A 77 7.47 27.84 13.20
C PRO A 77 7.34 28.65 11.89
N PHE A 78 6.75 29.84 11.93
CA PHE A 78 6.58 30.74 10.79
C PHE A 78 7.54 31.94 10.80
N ARG A 79 8.48 31.97 11.76
CA ARG A 79 9.56 32.97 11.79
C ARG A 79 10.56 32.73 10.65
N ASP A 80 11.26 33.79 10.28
CA ASP A 80 12.20 33.90 9.15
C ASP A 80 11.72 33.49 7.73
N LYS A 81 10.41 33.27 7.51
CA LYS A 81 9.80 33.09 6.17
C LYS A 81 9.38 34.40 5.52
N CYS A 82 9.76 34.59 4.25
CA CYS A 82 9.43 35.78 3.44
C CYS A 82 8.11 35.68 2.67
N GLU A 83 7.43 34.53 2.73
CA GLU A 83 6.17 34.27 2.01
C GLU A 83 4.94 34.49 2.92
N PRO A 84 3.84 35.06 2.40
CA PRO A 84 2.62 35.24 3.19
C PRO A 84 1.94 33.91 3.46
N ILE A 85 1.50 33.67 4.69
CA ILE A 85 0.88 32.42 5.11
C ILE A 85 -0.54 32.70 5.61
N PHE A 86 -1.52 31.99 5.04
CA PHE A 86 -2.92 32.07 5.43
C PHE A 86 -3.34 30.84 6.21
N LEU A 87 -3.67 31.01 7.49
CA LEU A 87 -4.21 29.95 8.33
C LEU A 87 -5.74 30.04 8.38
N PHE A 88 -6.39 28.88 8.40
CA PHE A 88 -7.85 28.75 8.49
C PHE A 88 -8.19 28.08 9.80
N PHE A 89 -9.00 28.76 10.60
CA PHE A 89 -9.30 28.38 11.97
C PHE A 89 -10.80 28.27 12.19
N ILE A 90 -11.25 27.16 12.77
CA ILE A 90 -12.64 26.88 13.11
C ILE A 90 -12.66 26.17 14.47
N GLU A 91 -13.55 26.59 15.39
CA GLU A 91 -13.81 25.93 16.67
C GLU A 91 -12.56 25.40 17.40
N TRP A 92 -11.61 26.29 17.67
CA TRP A 92 -10.39 26.00 18.45
C TRP A 92 -9.27 25.28 17.72
N GLN A 93 -9.42 24.95 16.43
CA GLN A 93 -8.41 24.22 15.65
C GLN A 93 -8.05 24.89 14.33
N ILE A 94 -6.77 24.79 13.96
CA ILE A 94 -6.29 25.16 12.63
C ILE A 94 -6.54 23.99 11.69
N ILE A 95 -7.43 24.21 10.72
CA ILE A 95 -7.94 23.16 9.84
C ILE A 95 -7.30 23.18 8.46
N ALA A 96 -6.61 24.27 8.09
CA ALA A 96 -5.86 24.39 6.84
C ALA A 96 -4.83 25.51 6.90
N LYS A 97 -3.80 25.41 6.06
CA LYS A 97 -2.79 26.43 5.77
C LYS A 97 -2.69 26.61 4.26
N ILE A 98 -2.48 27.83 3.80
CA ILE A 98 -2.08 28.14 2.41
C ILE A 98 -0.83 29.02 2.47
N GLU A 99 0.23 28.59 1.81
CA GLU A 99 1.46 29.37 1.63
C GLU A 99 1.39 30.15 0.31
N GLY A 100 1.82 31.41 0.34
CA GLY A 100 1.83 32.30 -0.82
C GLY A 100 0.51 33.05 -1.07
N ALA A 101 0.60 34.15 -1.82
CA ALA A 101 -0.52 35.04 -2.13
C ALA A 101 -1.40 34.49 -3.29
N ASN A 102 -1.86 33.24 -3.19
CA ASN A 102 -2.72 32.60 -4.18
C ASN A 102 -4.19 32.99 -3.96
N ALA A 103 -4.59 34.17 -4.47
CA ALA A 103 -5.94 34.70 -4.32
C ALA A 103 -7.06 33.75 -4.78
N PRO A 104 -6.97 33.06 -5.94
CA PRO A 104 -7.96 32.07 -6.35
C PRO A 104 -8.12 30.91 -5.35
N LEU A 105 -7.01 30.36 -4.85
CA LEU A 105 -7.03 29.22 -3.92
C LEU A 105 -7.63 29.61 -2.57
N VAL A 106 -7.18 30.74 -2.01
CA VAL A 106 -7.74 31.30 -0.76
C VAL A 106 -9.23 31.57 -0.92
N ASN A 107 -9.66 32.19 -2.04
CA ASN A 107 -11.07 32.44 -2.32
C ASN A 107 -11.91 31.15 -2.36
N LYS A 108 -11.44 30.13 -3.08
CA LYS A 108 -12.13 28.83 -3.19
C LYS A 108 -12.26 28.16 -1.82
N LYS A 109 -11.20 28.20 -1.01
CA LYS A 109 -11.18 27.58 0.32
C LYS A 109 -12.14 28.28 1.30
N ILE A 110 -12.15 29.62 1.33
CA ILE A 110 -13.09 30.40 2.15
C ILE A 110 -14.54 30.06 1.80
N ILE A 111 -14.87 30.05 0.50
CA ILE A 111 -16.24 29.75 0.04
C ILE A 111 -16.66 28.32 0.44
N SER A 112 -15.77 27.33 0.29
CA SER A 112 -16.04 25.94 0.70
C SER A 112 -16.37 25.86 2.19
N LEU A 113 -15.49 26.39 3.04
CA LEU A 113 -15.60 26.30 4.49
C LEU A 113 -16.83 27.06 5.03
N ILE A 114 -17.15 28.22 4.46
CA ILE A 114 -18.38 28.95 4.84
C ILE A 114 -19.64 28.19 4.44
N ASN A 115 -19.66 27.54 3.28
CA ASN A 115 -20.81 26.73 2.86
C ASN A 115 -20.98 25.49 3.74
N GLU A 116 -19.89 24.86 4.16
CA GLU A 116 -19.90 23.77 5.14
C GLU A 116 -20.50 24.26 6.47
N GLU A 117 -19.99 25.36 7.05
CA GLU A 117 -20.51 25.92 8.30
C GLU A 117 -22.01 26.28 8.21
N ARG A 118 -22.45 26.82 7.07
CA ARG A 118 -23.88 27.10 6.82
C ARG A 118 -24.72 25.83 6.75
N ASN A 119 -24.21 24.78 6.11
CA ASN A 119 -24.92 23.49 6.02
C ASN A 119 -24.99 22.78 7.37
N ILE A 120 -23.95 22.90 8.19
CA ILE A 120 -23.91 22.41 9.58
C ILE A 120 -24.92 23.18 10.43
N ALA A 121 -24.92 24.51 10.37
CA ALA A 121 -25.88 25.35 11.09
C ALA A 121 -27.35 25.08 10.67
N ALA A 122 -27.57 24.74 9.39
CA ALA A 122 -28.88 24.35 8.86
C ALA A 122 -29.27 22.89 9.16
N GLY A 123 -28.43 22.10 9.85
CA GLY A 123 -28.67 20.70 10.18
C GLY A 123 -28.65 19.76 8.96
N LYS A 124 -28.11 20.19 7.82
CA LYS A 124 -28.03 19.43 6.57
C LYS A 124 -26.79 18.54 6.48
N MET A 125 -25.80 18.78 7.34
CA MET A 125 -24.51 18.13 7.32
C MET A 125 -24.00 17.96 8.76
N VAL A 126 -23.39 16.81 9.04
CA VAL A 126 -22.65 16.57 10.29
C VAL A 126 -21.25 17.13 10.13
N ARG A 127 -20.72 17.82 11.14
CA ARG A 127 -19.40 18.46 11.11
C ARG A 127 -18.31 17.40 10.80
N PRO A 128 -17.48 17.59 9.77
CA PRO A 128 -16.35 16.70 9.49
C PRO A 128 -15.35 16.68 10.65
N GLN A 129 -14.68 15.55 10.85
CA GLN A 129 -13.55 15.48 11.79
C GLN A 129 -12.33 16.14 11.13
N TYR A 130 -11.96 17.34 11.58
CA TYR A 130 -10.76 18.02 11.11
C TYR A 130 -9.54 17.48 11.90
N HIS A 131 -8.43 17.20 11.21
CA HIS A 131 -7.16 16.89 11.86
C HIS A 131 -6.47 18.21 12.19
N GLU A 132 -6.12 18.40 13.47
CA GLU A 132 -5.40 19.59 13.91
C GLU A 132 -3.96 19.57 13.37
N ILE A 133 -3.56 20.65 12.69
CA ILE A 133 -2.18 20.80 12.23
C ILE A 133 -1.33 21.23 13.43
N ALA A 134 -0.67 20.27 14.09
CA ALA A 134 0.31 20.56 15.14
C ALA A 134 1.61 21.09 14.52
N PHE A 135 2.11 22.22 15.01
CA PHE A 135 3.42 22.73 14.62
C PHE A 135 4.45 22.35 15.70
N VAL A 136 5.39 21.47 15.37
CA VAL A 136 6.42 20.97 16.29
C VAL A 136 7.70 21.80 16.14
N ASP A 137 8.32 22.17 17.27
CA ASP A 137 9.59 22.89 17.33
C ASP A 137 10.76 22.00 16.82
N SER A 138 11.54 22.54 15.88
CA SER A 138 12.69 21.88 15.29
C SER A 138 13.92 22.00 16.20
N ASP A 139 14.27 20.93 16.92
CA ASP A 139 15.63 20.63 17.40
C ASP A 139 15.69 19.16 17.86
N ALA A 140 15.49 18.24 16.91
CA ALA A 140 15.90 16.83 17.03
C ALA A 140 16.07 16.27 15.62
N GLU A 141 17.26 15.74 15.34
CA GLU A 141 17.57 15.04 14.09
C GLU A 141 16.68 13.80 13.91
N ASP A 142 16.29 13.60 12.66
CA ASP A 142 15.84 12.36 12.01
C ASP A 142 14.53 11.70 12.49
N THR A 143 13.44 12.07 11.81
CA THR A 143 12.61 11.14 11.01
C THR A 143 11.50 11.97 10.37
N GLY A 144 11.76 12.45 9.15
CA GLY A 144 10.83 13.29 8.41
C GLY A 144 9.56 12.54 8.01
N GLU A 145 8.50 12.64 8.81
CA GLU A 145 7.13 12.47 8.33
C GLU A 145 6.78 13.68 7.45
N ALA A 146 7.08 13.55 6.17
CA ALA A 146 6.48 14.37 5.14
C ALA A 146 4.97 14.16 5.19
N SER A 147 4.23 15.18 5.60
CA SER A 147 2.85 15.33 5.16
C SER A 147 2.90 15.41 3.63
N ASN A 148 2.45 14.34 2.97
CA ASN A 148 2.27 14.25 1.53
C ASN A 148 1.22 15.28 1.09
N GLU A 149 1.62 16.54 0.93
CA GLU A 149 1.11 17.33 -0.18
C GLU A 149 1.70 16.67 -1.44
N ASN A 150 0.84 16.06 -2.27
CA ASN A 150 1.19 15.67 -3.64
C ASN A 150 1.68 16.94 -4.37
N VAL A 151 2.99 17.23 -4.27
CA VAL A 151 3.74 17.74 -5.42
C VAL A 151 3.44 16.72 -6.51
N ASP A 152 2.87 17.13 -7.64
CA ASP A 152 2.52 16.24 -8.75
C ASP A 152 3.73 15.37 -9.11
N LYS A 153 3.82 14.20 -8.48
CA LYS A 153 4.82 13.19 -8.80
C LYS A 153 4.46 12.76 -10.21
N VAL A 154 5.39 12.94 -11.14
CA VAL A 154 5.21 12.45 -12.50
C VAL A 154 5.12 10.93 -12.39
N ARG A 155 3.92 10.41 -12.64
CA ARG A 155 3.61 8.99 -12.62
C ARG A 155 3.62 8.48 -14.04
N ASN A 156 4.14 7.28 -14.22
CA ASN A 156 4.09 6.52 -15.46
C ASN A 156 3.44 5.17 -15.17
N ILE A 157 2.78 4.60 -16.17
CA ILE A 157 2.31 3.22 -16.10
C ILE A 157 3.22 2.36 -16.95
N VAL A 158 3.67 1.24 -16.39
CA VAL A 158 4.40 0.20 -17.12
C VAL A 158 3.56 -1.05 -17.17
N ILE A 159 3.29 -1.57 -18.37
CA ILE A 159 2.68 -2.88 -18.56
C ILE A 159 3.77 -3.84 -19.02
N ILE A 160 4.08 -4.82 -18.17
CA ILE A 160 4.91 -5.97 -18.54
C ILE A 160 4.02 -6.96 -19.31
N LYS A 161 4.44 -7.28 -20.53
CA LYS A 161 3.68 -8.12 -21.47
C LYS A 161 3.55 -9.55 -20.94
N PRO A 162 2.48 -10.28 -21.33
CA PRO A 162 2.30 -11.67 -20.88
C PRO A 162 3.44 -12.61 -21.22
N GLU A 163 4.10 -12.42 -22.37
CA GLU A 163 5.27 -13.21 -22.75
C GLU A 163 6.44 -13.05 -21.75
N ALA A 164 6.65 -11.84 -21.26
CA ALA A 164 7.70 -11.54 -20.29
C ALA A 164 7.40 -12.16 -18.92
N MET A 165 6.12 -12.25 -18.54
CA MET A 165 5.69 -12.95 -17.33
C MET A 165 5.92 -14.46 -17.42
N VAL A 166 5.56 -15.08 -18.55
CA VAL A 166 5.77 -16.52 -18.78
C VAL A 166 7.25 -16.88 -18.81
N THR A 167 8.11 -15.99 -19.32
CA THR A 167 9.56 -16.20 -19.35
C THR A 167 10.27 -15.86 -18.03
N GLY A 168 9.52 -15.47 -16.99
CA GLY A 168 10.07 -15.18 -15.66
C GLY A 168 10.85 -13.87 -15.56
N LYS A 169 10.73 -12.97 -16.54
CA LYS A 169 11.51 -11.72 -16.62
C LYS A 169 10.96 -10.60 -15.74
N THR A 170 9.80 -10.78 -15.12
CA THR A 170 9.13 -9.77 -14.29
C THR A 170 10.04 -9.26 -13.16
N ILE A 171 10.76 -10.16 -12.46
CA ILE A 171 11.66 -9.77 -11.37
C ILE A 171 12.83 -8.94 -11.91
N GLU A 172 13.48 -9.40 -12.98
CA GLU A 172 14.58 -8.67 -13.64
C GLU A 172 14.14 -7.27 -14.09
N ILE A 173 12.94 -7.14 -14.63
CA ILE A 173 12.37 -5.85 -15.07
C ILE A 173 12.12 -4.93 -13.86
N LYS A 174 11.52 -5.44 -12.78
CA LYS A 174 11.30 -4.66 -11.54
C LYS A 174 12.61 -4.18 -10.94
N GLU A 175 13.62 -5.07 -10.84
CA GLU A 175 14.95 -4.71 -10.35
C GLU A 175 15.60 -3.62 -11.22
N LYS A 176 15.51 -3.73 -12.54
CA LYS A 176 16.01 -2.71 -13.46
C LYS A 176 15.30 -1.36 -13.24
N ILE A 177 13.97 -1.34 -13.10
CA ILE A 177 13.20 -0.12 -12.83
C ILE A 177 13.66 0.52 -11.50
N ILE A 178 13.79 -0.26 -10.43
CA ILE A 178 14.24 0.23 -9.11
C ILE A 178 15.68 0.75 -9.18
N ASN A 179 16.57 0.01 -9.84
CA ASN A 179 17.97 0.42 -10.05
C ASN A 179 18.08 1.69 -10.90
N GLY A 180 17.11 1.94 -11.78
CA GLY A 180 16.94 3.16 -12.55
C GLY A 180 16.57 4.40 -11.72
N GLY A 181 16.27 4.24 -10.43
CA GLY A 181 15.87 5.31 -9.52
C GLY A 181 14.37 5.62 -9.55
N PHE A 182 13.56 4.71 -10.07
CA PHE A 182 12.10 4.81 -10.03
C PHE A 182 11.54 4.07 -8.82
N VAL A 183 10.45 4.59 -8.27
CA VAL A 183 9.72 3.99 -7.14
C VAL A 183 8.43 3.37 -7.67
N ILE A 184 8.16 2.11 -7.33
CA ILE A 184 6.90 1.43 -7.65
C ILE A 184 5.88 1.82 -6.58
N GLU A 185 4.84 2.56 -6.96
CA GLU A 185 3.79 3.05 -6.05
C GLU A 185 2.60 2.09 -5.95
N ALA A 186 2.30 1.37 -7.03
CA ALA A 186 1.30 0.30 -7.03
C ALA A 186 1.66 -0.76 -8.07
N GLU A 187 1.19 -1.97 -7.81
CA GLU A 187 1.33 -3.11 -8.70
C GLU A 187 0.03 -3.89 -8.75
N ASP A 188 -0.30 -4.43 -9.92
CA ASP A 188 -1.39 -5.39 -10.06
C ASP A 188 -1.08 -6.40 -11.16
N THR A 189 -1.56 -7.63 -10.96
CA THR A 189 -1.42 -8.72 -11.92
C THR A 189 -2.81 -9.13 -12.39
N ARG A 190 -3.12 -8.87 -13.66
CA ARG A 190 -4.43 -9.20 -14.22
C ARG A 190 -4.36 -9.54 -15.70
N VAL A 191 -5.44 -10.15 -16.18
CA VAL A 191 -5.70 -10.28 -17.61
C VAL A 191 -6.33 -8.97 -18.07
N LEU A 192 -5.79 -8.39 -19.14
CA LEU A 192 -6.37 -7.17 -19.71
C LEU A 192 -7.60 -7.53 -20.55
N THR A 193 -8.65 -6.74 -20.42
CA THR A 193 -9.80 -6.76 -21.33
C THR A 193 -9.45 -6.10 -22.66
N GLU A 194 -10.19 -6.44 -23.72
CA GLU A 194 -10.00 -5.79 -25.03
C GLU A 194 -10.14 -4.27 -24.95
N THR A 195 -11.07 -3.78 -24.12
CA THR A 195 -11.25 -2.34 -23.86
C THR A 195 -10.04 -1.72 -23.18
N GLU A 196 -9.46 -2.37 -22.18
CA GLU A 196 -8.25 -1.89 -21.49
C GLU A 196 -7.03 -1.87 -22.42
N VAL A 197 -6.88 -2.88 -23.29
CA VAL A 197 -5.83 -2.90 -24.31
C VAL A 197 -6.02 -1.74 -25.29
N ARG A 198 -7.24 -1.52 -25.79
CA ARG A 198 -7.52 -0.40 -26.70
C ARG A 198 -7.30 0.97 -26.06
N ASP A 199 -7.60 1.10 -24.76
CA ASP A 199 -7.37 2.33 -24.00
C ASP A 199 -5.88 2.59 -23.76
N PHE A 200 -5.09 1.57 -23.41
CA PHE A 200 -3.65 1.71 -23.19
C PHE A 200 -2.90 1.97 -24.50
N TYR A 201 -3.23 1.22 -25.56
CA TYR A 201 -2.57 1.30 -26.85
C TYR A 201 -3.27 2.24 -27.83
N SER A 202 -3.96 3.28 -27.34
CA SER A 202 -4.80 4.17 -28.16
C SER A 202 -4.04 4.82 -29.34
N GLN A 203 -2.72 5.00 -29.20
CA GLN A 203 -1.83 5.57 -30.21
C GLN A 203 -1.64 4.67 -31.44
N ILE A 204 -1.82 3.36 -31.30
CA ILE A 204 -1.56 2.36 -32.35
C ILE A 204 -2.83 1.62 -32.80
N VAL A 205 -4.01 1.99 -32.28
CA VAL A 205 -5.30 1.35 -32.62
C VAL A 205 -5.61 1.39 -34.12
N ASP A 206 -5.18 2.44 -34.82
CA ASP A 206 -5.40 2.60 -36.27
C ASP A 206 -4.43 1.76 -37.13
N GLN A 207 -3.48 1.03 -36.53
CA GLN A 207 -2.55 0.18 -37.26
C GLN A 207 -3.22 -1.13 -37.70
N PRO A 208 -2.96 -1.61 -38.93
CA PRO A 208 -3.62 -2.81 -39.46
C PRO A 208 -3.26 -4.08 -38.68
N GLU A 209 -2.08 -4.14 -38.06
CA GLU A 209 -1.64 -5.26 -37.23
C GLU A 209 -2.22 -5.24 -35.80
N PHE A 210 -2.92 -4.18 -35.40
CA PHE A 210 -3.40 -4.02 -34.02
C PHE A 210 -4.41 -5.10 -33.62
N GLU A 211 -5.31 -5.48 -34.54
CA GLU A 211 -6.30 -6.53 -34.28
C GLU A 211 -5.65 -7.91 -34.05
N ASP A 212 -4.51 -8.18 -34.69
CA ASP A 212 -3.73 -9.40 -34.45
C ASP A 212 -2.93 -9.33 -33.14
N PHE A 213 -2.64 -8.12 -32.66
CA PHE A 213 -1.94 -7.87 -31.40
C PHE A 213 -2.83 -8.01 -30.16
N VAL A 214 -4.10 -7.62 -30.21
CA VAL A 214 -5.03 -7.67 -29.05
C VAL A 214 -5.06 -9.05 -28.36
N PRO A 215 -5.14 -10.19 -29.08
CA PRO A 215 -5.08 -11.52 -28.46
C PRO A 215 -3.79 -11.80 -27.68
N SER A 216 -2.67 -11.16 -28.03
CA SER A 216 -1.39 -11.37 -27.34
C SER A 216 -1.38 -10.76 -25.92
N MET A 217 -2.18 -9.71 -25.70
CA MET A 217 -2.29 -9.02 -24.40
C MET A 217 -3.47 -9.54 -23.56
N THR A 218 -4.55 -10.01 -24.21
CA THR A 218 -5.79 -10.45 -23.54
C THR A 218 -5.79 -11.93 -23.13
N ASN A 219 -4.87 -12.75 -23.66
CA ASN A 219 -4.82 -14.21 -23.37
C ASN A 219 -3.85 -14.61 -22.24
N GLY A 220 -3.19 -13.64 -21.59
CA GLY A 220 -2.23 -13.91 -20.54
C GLY A 220 -2.23 -12.82 -19.46
N LEU A 221 -1.54 -13.08 -18.34
CA LEU A 221 -1.40 -12.07 -17.29
C LEU A 221 -0.47 -10.97 -17.78
N SER A 222 -0.88 -9.74 -17.58
CA SER A 222 -0.01 -8.58 -17.62
C SER A 222 0.29 -8.14 -16.19
N TYR A 223 1.51 -7.64 -16.00
CA TYR A 223 1.92 -7.03 -14.73
C TYR A 223 1.92 -5.53 -14.91
N ILE A 224 1.02 -4.85 -14.23
CA ILE A 224 0.79 -3.41 -14.34
C ILE A 224 1.47 -2.74 -13.16
N LEU A 225 2.33 -1.77 -13.43
CA LEU A 225 3.04 -1.00 -12.44
C LEU A 225 2.67 0.47 -12.57
N VAL A 226 2.35 1.13 -11.46
CA VAL A 226 2.37 2.58 -11.35
C VAL A 226 3.70 2.95 -10.74
N ILE A 227 4.49 3.74 -11.46
CA ILE A 227 5.81 4.15 -10.98
C ILE A 227 5.94 5.66 -10.94
N SER A 228 6.72 6.17 -10.00
CA SER A 228 7.07 7.58 -9.91
C SER A 228 8.58 7.78 -9.87
N GLN A 229 9.01 8.98 -10.24
CA GLN A 229 10.41 9.40 -10.16
C GLN A 229 10.56 10.41 -9.02
N ASP A 230 11.37 10.08 -8.02
CA ASP A 230 11.60 10.98 -6.90
C ASP A 230 12.53 12.12 -7.33
N ASN A 231 12.03 13.36 -7.31
CA ASN A 231 12.79 14.54 -7.73
C ASN A 231 13.77 15.07 -6.65
N LYS A 232 13.89 14.39 -5.50
CA LYS A 232 14.79 14.78 -4.40
C LYS A 232 16.10 14.00 -4.41
N GLN A 233 16.98 14.32 -5.35
CA GLN A 233 18.43 14.16 -5.14
C GLN A 233 19.10 15.46 -5.61
N GLU A 234 19.22 16.43 -4.70
CA GLU A 234 20.18 17.52 -4.86
C GLU A 234 21.59 16.93 -4.67
N LEU A 235 22.43 17.11 -5.69
CA LEU A 235 23.86 16.83 -5.65
C LEU A 235 24.52 17.70 -4.55
N PRO A 236 25.53 17.21 -3.82
CA PRO A 236 26.33 18.07 -2.95
C PRO A 236 27.04 19.13 -3.81
N HIS A 237 26.80 20.40 -3.49
CA HIS A 237 27.56 21.51 -4.06
C HIS A 237 29.05 21.36 -3.71
N GLU A 238 29.93 21.23 -4.70
CA GLU A 238 31.36 21.40 -4.48
C GLU A 238 31.63 22.84 -4.01
N GLU A 239 32.20 22.96 -2.81
CA GLU A 239 32.78 24.20 -2.32
C GLU A 239 33.92 24.63 -3.26
N ASN A 240 33.80 25.85 -3.79
CA ASN A 240 34.86 26.52 -4.53
C ASN A 240 36.10 26.68 -3.64
N VAL A 241 37.13 25.87 -3.87
CA VAL A 241 38.49 26.17 -3.39
C VAL A 241 39.26 26.88 -4.51
N PRO A 242 39.91 28.04 -4.26
CA PRO A 242 40.57 28.81 -5.29
C PRO A 242 41.86 28.13 -5.77
N ASN A 243 42.02 28.09 -7.09
CA ASN A 243 43.24 27.71 -7.79
C ASN A 243 44.45 28.58 -7.38
N PRO A 244 45.64 28.01 -7.18
CA PRO A 244 46.89 28.69 -7.48
C PRO A 244 47.59 28.02 -8.68
N GLU A 245 47.90 28.85 -9.66
CA GLU A 245 48.77 28.55 -10.81
C GLU A 245 50.14 28.04 -10.33
N THR A 246 50.70 26.96 -10.91
CA THR A 246 51.94 26.99 -11.75
C THR A 246 52.43 25.59 -12.19
N GLU A 247 52.74 25.51 -13.49
CA GLU A 247 53.90 24.87 -14.15
C GLU A 247 54.17 23.33 -14.16
N HIS A 248 54.09 22.77 -15.39
CA HIS A 248 55.04 21.87 -16.09
C HIS A 248 55.62 20.58 -15.43
N LYS A 249 55.28 19.39 -16.00
CA LYS A 249 56.17 18.47 -16.80
C LYS A 249 55.58 17.06 -16.98
N GLU A 250 55.74 16.48 -18.17
CA GLU A 250 55.54 15.05 -18.53
C GLU A 250 56.69 14.14 -17.99
N PRO A 251 56.79 12.82 -18.32
CA PRO A 251 55.88 11.68 -18.05
C PRO A 251 56.65 10.46 -17.42
N SER A 252 56.00 9.52 -16.70
CA SER A 252 56.48 8.10 -16.60
C SER A 252 55.59 7.16 -15.77
N GLU A 253 55.25 6.04 -16.40
CA GLU A 253 55.20 4.62 -15.97
C GLU A 253 54.54 4.13 -14.66
N ASP A 254 53.61 3.19 -14.88
CA ASP A 254 53.21 1.99 -14.11
C ASP A 254 52.81 2.11 -12.62
N GLN A 255 51.51 1.88 -12.34
CA GLN A 255 51.04 0.68 -11.63
C GLN A 255 49.51 0.56 -11.59
N HIS A 256 49.03 -0.67 -11.74
CA HIS A 256 47.64 -1.10 -11.64
C HIS A 256 47.01 -0.79 -10.28
N GLU A 257 45.88 -0.08 -10.27
CA GLU A 257 44.86 -0.21 -9.22
C GLU A 257 43.47 -0.31 -9.87
N MET A 258 42.71 -1.34 -9.46
CA MET A 258 41.34 -1.62 -9.87
C MET A 258 40.41 -0.53 -9.34
N ALA A 259 39.94 0.36 -10.22
CA ALA A 259 38.81 1.23 -9.92
C ALA A 259 37.50 0.45 -10.11
N THR A 260 36.77 0.24 -9.01
CA THR A 260 35.34 -0.06 -9.02
C THR A 260 34.59 1.01 -9.80
N PRO A 261 33.68 0.68 -10.74
CA PRO A 261 32.93 1.71 -11.45
C PRO A 261 31.86 2.26 -10.50
N THR A 262 32.12 3.45 -9.96
CA THR A 262 31.12 4.27 -9.28
C THR A 262 30.03 4.61 -10.30
N VAL A 263 28.87 3.95 -10.20
CA VAL A 263 27.73 4.17 -11.09
C VAL A 263 27.18 5.57 -10.80
N MET A 264 27.52 6.52 -11.67
CA MET A 264 26.86 7.83 -11.71
C MET A 264 25.37 7.61 -12.04
N LYS A 265 24.47 7.85 -11.08
CA LYS A 265 23.02 7.85 -11.30
C LYS A 265 22.67 9.04 -12.19
N LYS A 266 22.42 8.76 -13.46
CA LYS A 266 22.01 9.76 -14.46
C LYS A 266 20.51 9.98 -14.35
N LYS A 267 20.07 11.24 -14.32
CA LYS A 267 18.64 11.61 -14.44
C LYS A 267 18.19 11.32 -15.88
N TRP A 268 17.10 10.57 -16.03
CA TRP A 268 16.55 10.19 -17.34
C TRP A 268 15.39 11.11 -17.69
N ASP A 269 15.36 11.59 -18.94
CA ASP A 269 14.33 12.50 -19.46
C ASP A 269 13.05 11.75 -19.89
N SER A 270 13.13 10.43 -20.17
CA SER A 270 12.00 9.54 -20.46
C SER A 270 12.31 8.13 -19.93
N LEU A 271 11.34 7.49 -19.28
CA LEU A 271 11.43 6.11 -18.79
C LEU A 271 11.48 5.13 -19.98
N GLN A 272 10.74 5.44 -21.05
CA GLN A 272 10.80 4.68 -22.30
C GLN A 272 12.24 4.58 -22.83
N GLU A 273 12.98 5.71 -22.88
CA GLU A 273 14.37 5.73 -23.34
C GLU A 273 15.30 4.93 -22.41
N TYR A 274 15.05 4.95 -21.09
CA TYR A 274 15.79 4.13 -20.13
C TYR A 274 15.58 2.63 -20.39
N LEU A 275 14.33 2.19 -20.57
CA LEU A 275 14.00 0.79 -20.80
C LEU A 275 14.51 0.27 -22.14
N GLU A 276 14.52 1.12 -23.18
CA GLU A 276 15.13 0.82 -24.48
C GLU A 276 16.64 0.58 -24.36
N ARG A 277 17.36 1.38 -23.57
CA ARG A 277 18.80 1.19 -23.34
C ARG A 277 19.14 -0.03 -22.48
N GLN A 278 18.17 -0.55 -21.72
CA GLN A 278 18.32 -1.76 -20.91
C GLN A 278 17.92 -3.04 -21.67
N ASP A 279 17.62 -2.94 -22.98
CA ASP A 279 17.18 -4.04 -23.87
C ASP A 279 15.91 -4.78 -23.40
N ILE A 280 15.08 -4.11 -22.58
CA ILE A 280 13.85 -4.68 -21.99
C ILE A 280 12.55 -4.07 -22.54
N SER A 281 12.62 -3.09 -23.44
CA SER A 281 11.45 -2.50 -24.12
C SER A 281 10.63 -3.51 -24.94
N GLN A 282 11.24 -4.62 -25.36
CA GLN A 282 10.51 -5.73 -25.99
C GLN A 282 9.55 -6.43 -25.01
N PHE A 283 9.80 -6.35 -23.70
CA PHE A 283 9.08 -7.07 -22.63
C PHE A 283 8.08 -6.21 -21.86
N CYS A 284 8.15 -4.88 -22.01
CA CYS A 284 7.27 -3.94 -21.31
C CYS A 284 7.00 -2.70 -22.16
N ASP A 285 5.78 -2.17 -22.06
CA ASP A 285 5.40 -0.90 -22.70
C ASP A 285 5.09 0.13 -21.62
N VAL A 286 5.35 1.41 -21.92
CA VAL A 286 5.15 2.53 -21.00
C VAL A 286 4.12 3.50 -21.54
N GLU A 287 3.28 4.01 -20.64
CA GLU A 287 2.49 5.22 -20.86
C GLU A 287 3.03 6.35 -19.97
N GLU A 288 3.44 7.46 -20.62
CA GLU A 288 4.04 8.66 -19.98
C GLU A 288 3.12 9.89 -20.12
N ASN A 289 2.06 9.81 -20.95
CA ASN A 289 1.12 10.90 -21.12
C ASN A 289 0.27 11.07 -19.85
N VAL A 290 0.41 12.21 -19.17
CA VAL A 290 -0.26 12.49 -17.88
C VAL A 290 -1.78 12.26 -17.92
N ASP A 291 -2.46 12.66 -19.00
CA ASP A 291 -3.91 12.48 -19.12
C ASP A 291 -4.27 10.99 -19.28
N ASN A 292 -3.53 10.25 -20.10
CA ASN A 292 -3.76 8.82 -20.29
C ASN A 292 -3.36 8.01 -19.05
N VAL A 293 -2.24 8.34 -18.41
CA VAL A 293 -1.82 7.77 -17.12
C VAL A 293 -2.90 7.94 -16.08
N ASN A 294 -3.46 9.14 -15.91
CA ASN A 294 -4.53 9.36 -14.93
C ASN A 294 -5.80 8.55 -15.24
N LYS A 295 -6.19 8.48 -16.52
CA LYS A 295 -7.32 7.64 -16.97
C LYS A 295 -7.07 6.16 -16.67
N LEU A 296 -5.88 5.66 -17.01
CA LEU A 296 -5.51 4.26 -16.84
C LEU A 296 -5.28 3.91 -15.35
N ILE A 297 -4.81 4.84 -14.52
CA ILE A 297 -4.81 4.69 -13.07
C ILE A 297 -6.24 4.50 -12.58
N ASP A 298 -7.19 5.33 -13.00
CA ASP A 298 -8.60 5.18 -12.58
C ASP A 298 -9.24 3.87 -13.10
N ILE A 299 -8.76 3.31 -14.22
CA ILE A 299 -9.23 2.01 -14.76
C ILE A 299 -8.60 0.82 -14.04
N PHE A 300 -7.27 0.78 -13.95
CA PHE A 300 -6.54 -0.34 -13.37
C PHE A 300 -6.57 -0.31 -11.84
N PHE A 301 -6.56 0.87 -11.26
CA PHE A 301 -6.52 1.12 -9.84
C PHE A 301 -7.59 2.16 -9.47
N PRO A 302 -8.89 1.82 -9.56
CA PRO A 302 -9.98 2.76 -9.27
C PRO A 302 -9.90 3.34 -7.85
N ASP A 303 -9.34 2.56 -6.92
CA ASP A 303 -9.08 2.98 -5.55
C ASP A 303 -7.70 3.62 -5.38
N PHE A 304 -6.93 3.92 -6.42
CA PHE A 304 -5.55 4.41 -6.31
C PHE A 304 -5.44 5.68 -5.47
N LYS A 305 -6.35 6.64 -5.70
CA LYS A 305 -6.39 7.90 -4.95
C LYS A 305 -6.69 7.65 -3.46
N SER A 306 -7.54 6.66 -3.15
CA SER A 306 -7.76 6.20 -1.78
C SER A 306 -6.64 5.29 -1.25
N MET A 307 -5.96 4.48 -2.06
CA MET A 307 -4.84 3.61 -1.66
C MET A 307 -3.59 4.43 -1.35
N THR A 308 -3.38 5.54 -2.07
CA THR A 308 -2.33 6.51 -1.73
C THR A 308 -2.62 7.26 -0.43
N SER A 309 -3.87 7.24 0.05
CA SER A 309 -4.24 7.74 1.39
C SER A 309 -4.40 6.64 2.45
N LEU A 310 -4.74 5.41 2.05
CA LEU A 310 -5.02 4.25 2.89
C LEU A 310 -3.82 3.31 2.80
N LYS A 311 -2.82 3.51 3.66
CA LYS A 311 -1.69 2.58 3.77
C LYS A 311 -2.16 1.30 4.46
N LEU A 312 -2.61 0.32 3.68
CA LEU A 312 -2.93 -1.01 4.18
C LEU A 312 -1.62 -1.70 4.60
N GLU A 313 -1.54 -2.07 5.87
CA GLU A 313 -0.37 -2.70 6.47
C GLU A 313 -0.70 -4.13 6.84
N ARG A 314 0.20 -5.04 6.44
CA ARG A 314 0.20 -6.44 6.88
C ARG A 314 1.10 -6.55 8.08
N ILE A 315 0.56 -7.08 9.18
CA ILE A 315 1.30 -7.25 10.42
C ILE A 315 1.18 -8.67 10.94
N LEU A 316 2.19 -9.13 11.67
CA LEU A 316 2.08 -10.34 12.46
C LEU A 316 1.53 -9.99 13.84
N ALA A 317 0.51 -10.74 14.24
CA ALA A 317 0.06 -10.82 15.62
C ALA A 317 0.25 -12.25 16.13
N LEU A 318 0.63 -12.40 17.40
CA LEU A 318 0.78 -13.70 18.02
C LEU A 318 0.10 -13.71 19.40
N LEU A 319 -0.79 -14.66 19.60
CA LEU A 319 -1.36 -14.96 20.91
C LEU A 319 -0.50 -16.03 21.57
N ARG A 320 0.06 -15.71 22.75
CA ARG A 320 0.87 -16.64 23.52
C ARG A 320 0.04 -17.86 23.99
N PRO A 321 0.66 -18.99 24.34
CA PRO A 321 -0.05 -20.27 24.53
C PRO A 321 -1.16 -20.26 25.58
N ASP A 322 -0.96 -19.57 26.70
CA ASP A 322 -1.95 -19.51 27.79
C ASP A 322 -3.19 -18.71 27.37
N LEU A 323 -2.99 -17.52 26.80
CA LEU A 323 -4.07 -16.70 26.28
C LEU A 323 -4.85 -17.41 25.18
N PHE A 324 -4.13 -18.02 24.24
CA PHE A 324 -4.78 -18.73 23.14
C PHE A 324 -5.67 -19.88 23.66
N ARG A 325 -5.20 -20.62 24.66
CA ARG A 325 -5.93 -21.74 25.25
C ARG A 325 -7.20 -21.32 25.96
N GLU A 326 -7.17 -20.21 26.69
CA GLU A 326 -8.28 -19.81 27.57
C GLU A 326 -9.27 -18.85 26.90
N LYS A 327 -8.78 -17.88 26.11
CA LYS A 327 -9.58 -16.77 25.58
C LYS A 327 -9.27 -16.42 24.13
N GLY A 328 -8.76 -17.37 23.34
CA GLY A 328 -8.40 -17.15 21.94
C GLY A 328 -9.56 -16.61 21.08
N GLU A 329 -10.76 -17.17 21.24
CA GLU A 329 -11.96 -16.72 20.50
C GLU A 329 -12.37 -15.29 20.85
N ASP A 330 -12.25 -14.88 22.12
CA ASP A 330 -12.56 -13.52 22.55
C ASP A 330 -11.63 -12.51 21.87
N VAL A 331 -10.33 -12.83 21.78
CA VAL A 331 -9.35 -12.01 21.07
C VAL A 331 -9.67 -11.93 19.58
N LEU A 332 -10.04 -13.05 18.94
CA LEU A 332 -10.40 -13.06 17.52
C LEU A 332 -11.62 -12.18 17.22
N ASN A 333 -12.62 -12.18 18.10
CA ASN A 333 -13.78 -11.30 17.99
C ASN A 333 -13.38 -9.83 18.12
N ILE A 334 -12.53 -9.48 19.10
CA ILE A 334 -12.02 -8.11 19.26
C ILE A 334 -11.24 -7.66 18.02
N ILE A 335 -10.37 -8.51 17.47
CA ILE A 335 -9.61 -8.21 16.24
C ILE A 335 -10.56 -7.86 15.08
N GLN A 336 -11.65 -8.61 14.93
CA GLN A 336 -12.65 -8.36 13.90
C GLN A 336 -13.44 -7.07 14.15
N ASP A 337 -13.86 -6.82 15.40
CA ASP A 337 -14.60 -5.63 15.80
C ASP A 337 -13.76 -4.34 15.63
N GLU A 338 -12.44 -4.44 15.82
CA GLU A 338 -11.47 -3.36 15.58
C GLU A 338 -11.14 -3.13 14.09
N GLY A 339 -11.79 -3.89 13.20
CA GLY A 339 -11.72 -3.73 11.75
C GLY A 339 -10.49 -4.36 11.11
N PHE A 340 -9.79 -5.27 11.78
CA PHE A 340 -8.73 -6.04 11.13
C PHE A 340 -9.32 -7.18 10.29
N LYS A 341 -8.81 -7.32 9.07
CA LYS A 341 -9.04 -8.53 8.26
C LYS A 341 -7.96 -9.56 8.57
N ILE A 342 -8.36 -10.74 9.04
CA ILE A 342 -7.45 -11.87 9.24
C ILE A 342 -7.17 -12.52 7.89
N LEU A 343 -5.97 -12.35 7.34
CA LEU A 343 -5.57 -12.94 6.05
C LEU A 343 -5.18 -14.41 6.21
N MET A 344 -4.42 -14.70 7.26
CA MET A 344 -3.90 -16.03 7.56
C MET A 344 -3.89 -16.26 9.07
N GLN A 345 -4.10 -17.51 9.48
CA GLN A 345 -3.98 -17.92 10.87
C GLN A 345 -3.36 -19.32 10.96
N ARG A 346 -2.52 -19.54 11.97
CA ARG A 346 -1.82 -20.81 12.17
C ARG A 346 -1.53 -21.05 13.65
N GLN A 347 -1.87 -22.23 14.13
CA GLN A 347 -1.37 -22.71 15.42
C GLN A 347 0.07 -23.21 15.24
N ILE A 348 1.00 -22.65 16.03
CA ILE A 348 2.42 -22.99 16.00
C ILE A 348 2.92 -23.33 17.39
N VAL A 349 3.71 -24.39 17.51
CA VAL A 349 4.52 -24.62 18.71
C VAL A 349 5.89 -24.07 18.39
N LEU A 350 6.33 -23.04 19.11
CA LEU A 350 7.58 -22.36 18.83
C LEU A 350 8.77 -23.23 19.25
N SER A 351 9.84 -23.20 18.47
CA SER A 351 11.14 -23.68 18.91
C SER A 351 11.70 -22.78 20.01
N LYS A 352 12.72 -23.27 20.73
CA LYS A 352 13.39 -22.45 21.74
C LYS A 352 14.02 -21.20 21.13
N GLU A 353 14.64 -21.35 19.96
CA GLU A 353 15.28 -20.27 19.20
C GLU A 353 14.26 -19.24 18.70
N GLU A 354 13.11 -19.71 18.20
CA GLU A 354 12.00 -18.84 17.76
C GLU A 354 11.43 -18.05 18.95
N ALA A 355 11.19 -18.72 20.08
CA ALA A 355 10.70 -18.09 21.30
C ALA A 355 11.69 -17.04 21.83
N GLN A 356 12.99 -17.32 21.81
CA GLN A 356 14.04 -16.37 22.20
C GLN A 356 14.08 -15.15 21.29
N THR A 357 13.91 -15.35 19.98
CA THR A 357 13.89 -14.26 19.01
C THR A 357 12.70 -13.33 19.24
N LEU A 358 11.50 -13.87 19.44
CA LEU A 358 10.29 -13.10 19.68
C LEU A 358 10.26 -12.42 21.06
N CYS A 359 10.95 -12.97 22.06
CA CYS A 359 10.98 -12.46 23.43
C CYS A 359 12.28 -11.71 23.77
N LYS A 360 13.07 -11.33 22.76
CA LYS A 360 14.41 -10.76 22.95
C LYS A 360 14.43 -9.51 23.83
N GLU A 361 13.36 -8.72 23.82
CA GLU A 361 13.22 -7.53 24.69
C GLU A 361 13.29 -7.87 26.19
N TYR A 362 12.94 -9.10 26.58
CA TYR A 362 12.97 -9.56 27.98
C TYR A 362 14.23 -10.35 28.34
N GLU A 363 15.27 -10.40 27.50
CA GLU A 363 16.43 -11.29 27.70
C GLU A 363 17.14 -11.08 29.05
N ASN A 364 17.08 -9.86 29.60
CA ASN A 364 17.71 -9.49 30.87
C ASN A 364 16.78 -9.61 32.08
N GLU A 365 15.53 -10.05 31.90
CA GLU A 365 14.54 -10.16 32.97
C GLU A 365 14.66 -11.49 33.73
N ASP A 366 14.46 -11.47 35.05
CA ASP A 366 14.57 -12.66 35.91
C ASP A 366 13.58 -13.77 35.53
N TYR A 367 12.45 -13.42 34.91
CA TYR A 367 11.42 -14.34 34.45
C TYR A 367 11.61 -14.82 33.00
N PHE A 368 12.66 -14.39 32.29
CA PHE A 368 12.89 -14.75 30.88
C PHE A 368 12.91 -16.26 30.65
N GLY A 369 13.55 -17.01 31.55
CA GLY A 369 13.59 -18.48 31.45
C GLY A 369 12.20 -19.11 31.49
N ASN A 370 11.34 -18.64 32.40
CA ASN A 370 9.95 -19.10 32.52
C ASN A 370 9.11 -18.67 31.31
N LEU A 371 9.35 -17.48 30.76
CA LEU A 371 8.72 -17.02 29.53
C LEU A 371 9.02 -17.94 28.35
N ILE A 372 10.28 -18.29 28.13
CA ILE A 372 10.67 -19.21 27.04
C ILE A 372 10.06 -20.61 27.25
N GLU A 373 10.03 -21.10 28.48
CA GLU A 373 9.36 -22.36 28.81
C GLU A 373 7.85 -22.29 28.48
N ASN A 374 7.19 -21.18 28.83
CA ASN A 374 5.78 -20.97 28.49
C ASN A 374 5.54 -20.96 26.97
N MET A 375 6.32 -20.19 26.22
CA MET A 375 6.20 -20.06 24.75
C MET A 375 6.42 -21.38 24.00
N THR A 376 7.23 -22.28 24.57
CA THR A 376 7.53 -23.60 23.99
C THR A 376 6.64 -24.73 24.54
N SER A 377 5.84 -24.46 25.58
CA SER A 377 5.01 -25.47 26.27
C SER A 377 3.77 -25.92 25.49
N GLY A 378 3.34 -25.14 24.50
CA GLY A 378 2.08 -25.37 23.80
C GLY A 378 1.90 -24.51 22.55
N PRO A 379 0.76 -24.66 21.86
CA PRO A 379 0.49 -23.92 20.65
C PRO A 379 0.23 -22.45 20.95
N SER A 380 0.95 -21.56 20.27
CA SER A 380 0.59 -20.15 20.08
C SER A 380 -0.27 -20.00 18.81
N LEU A 381 -1.08 -18.95 18.73
CA LEU A 381 -1.81 -18.62 17.50
C LEU A 381 -1.12 -17.45 16.80
N ALA A 382 -0.49 -17.72 15.67
CA ALA A 382 0.03 -16.70 14.77
C ALA A 382 -1.06 -16.25 13.80
N LEU A 383 -1.18 -14.95 13.60
CA LEU A 383 -2.18 -14.29 12.76
C LEU A 383 -1.47 -13.29 11.85
N VAL A 384 -1.86 -13.26 10.58
CA VAL A 384 -1.51 -12.16 9.67
C VAL A 384 -2.72 -11.27 9.52
N LEU A 385 -2.62 -10.07 10.06
CA LEU A 385 -3.69 -9.09 10.07
C LEU A 385 -3.46 -8.04 8.98
N LEU A 386 -4.53 -7.59 8.35
CA LEU A 386 -4.53 -6.52 7.35
C LEU A 386 -5.47 -5.42 7.81
N ARG A 387 -4.96 -4.19 7.89
CA ARG A 387 -5.75 -2.99 8.20
C ARG A 387 -4.99 -1.74 7.75
N GLU A 388 -5.71 -0.65 7.54
CA GLU A 388 -5.10 0.67 7.40
C GLU A 388 -4.39 1.08 8.70
N ASN A 389 -3.15 1.56 8.59
CA ASN A 389 -2.30 1.90 9.75
C ASN A 389 -2.27 0.75 10.78
N GLY A 390 -2.27 -0.49 10.27
CA GLY A 390 -2.49 -1.69 11.06
C GLY A 390 -1.48 -1.84 12.19
N LEU A 391 -0.21 -1.51 11.95
CA LEU A 391 0.85 -1.64 12.95
C LEU A 391 0.63 -0.74 14.16
N GLN A 392 0.39 0.55 13.90
CA GLN A 392 0.16 1.54 14.96
C GLN A 392 -1.14 1.25 15.71
N HIS A 393 -2.21 0.90 14.99
CA HIS A 393 -3.49 0.57 15.62
C HIS A 393 -3.37 -0.69 16.48
N TRP A 394 -2.67 -1.72 16.00
CA TRP A 394 -2.44 -2.95 16.77
C TRP A 394 -1.62 -2.66 18.03
N LYS A 395 -0.52 -1.92 17.94
CA LYS A 395 0.29 -1.52 19.11
C LYS A 395 -0.52 -0.75 20.14
N LYS A 396 -1.36 0.21 19.70
CA LYS A 396 -2.24 0.96 20.58
C LYS A 396 -3.29 0.08 21.26
N LEU A 397 -3.87 -0.86 20.52
CA LEU A 397 -4.90 -1.79 21.00
C LEU A 397 -4.33 -2.76 22.05
N ILE A 398 -3.20 -3.41 21.75
CA ILE A 398 -2.61 -4.38 22.67
C ILE A 398 -1.97 -3.70 23.88
N GLY A 399 -1.48 -2.48 23.73
CA GLY A 399 -0.80 -1.73 24.79
C GLY A 399 0.67 -2.16 25.00
N PRO A 400 1.31 -1.62 26.06
CA PRO A 400 2.73 -1.81 26.32
C PRO A 400 3.16 -3.28 26.52
N SER A 401 4.47 -3.52 26.42
CA SER A 401 5.12 -4.83 26.56
C SER A 401 4.92 -5.45 27.95
N THR A 402 4.80 -4.64 29.01
CA THR A 402 4.61 -5.11 30.39
C THR A 402 3.27 -4.68 30.99
N VAL A 403 2.77 -5.48 31.93
CA VAL A 403 1.50 -5.22 32.61
C VAL A 403 1.61 -3.99 33.53
N GLU A 404 2.77 -3.78 34.15
CA GLU A 404 3.05 -2.62 34.99
C GLU A 404 2.97 -1.32 34.19
N GLU A 405 3.65 -1.24 33.05
CA GLU A 405 3.62 -0.07 32.19
C GLU A 405 2.22 0.19 31.62
N ALA A 406 1.50 -0.87 31.28
CA ALA A 406 0.13 -0.77 30.80
C ALA A 406 -0.83 -0.21 31.87
N LYS A 407 -0.63 -0.50 33.17
CA LYS A 407 -1.46 0.06 34.25
C LYS A 407 -1.33 1.57 34.37
N ASP A 408 -0.11 2.08 34.18
CA ASP A 408 0.20 3.50 34.37
C ASP A 408 -0.20 4.34 33.15
N ASN A 409 -0.05 3.79 31.94
CA ASN A 409 -0.23 4.54 30.69
C ASN A 409 -1.55 4.22 29.96
N LEU A 410 -2.00 2.96 29.96
CA LEU A 410 -3.12 2.48 29.12
C LEU A 410 -3.93 1.37 29.84
N PRO A 411 -4.69 1.70 30.90
CA PRO A 411 -5.38 0.71 31.72
C PRO A 411 -6.52 -0.03 31.00
N GLU A 412 -6.98 0.50 29.86
CA GLU A 412 -8.02 -0.11 29.01
C GLU A 412 -7.43 -1.01 27.90
N SER A 413 -6.11 -1.19 27.84
CA SER A 413 -5.46 -2.01 26.80
C SER A 413 -5.72 -3.50 26.96
N LEU A 414 -5.61 -4.24 25.85
CA LEU A 414 -5.76 -5.69 25.87
C LEU A 414 -4.70 -6.38 26.74
N CYS A 415 -3.51 -5.78 26.91
CA CYS A 415 -2.50 -6.23 27.86
C CYS A 415 -3.06 -6.38 29.28
N ILE A 416 -3.82 -5.39 29.77
CA ILE A 416 -4.44 -5.45 31.10
C ILE A 416 -5.62 -6.42 31.12
N GLN A 417 -6.48 -6.37 30.09
CA GLN A 417 -7.66 -7.22 30.01
C GLN A 417 -7.33 -8.71 29.99
N PHE A 418 -6.20 -9.07 29.39
CA PHE A 418 -5.74 -10.45 29.21
C PHE A 418 -4.47 -10.77 30.01
N ALA A 419 -4.11 -9.95 30.99
CA ALA A 419 -2.99 -10.21 31.87
C ALA A 419 -3.16 -11.56 32.59
N THR A 420 -2.08 -12.34 32.67
CA THR A 420 -2.03 -13.61 33.40
C THR A 420 -1.26 -13.42 34.70
N GLU A 421 -1.63 -14.14 35.76
CA GLU A 421 -0.89 -14.09 37.03
C GLU A 421 0.51 -14.73 36.93
N SER A 422 0.74 -15.56 35.90
CA SER A 422 1.98 -16.33 35.72
C SER A 422 3.15 -15.51 35.17
N LEU A 423 2.88 -14.50 34.34
CA LEU A 423 3.90 -13.69 33.67
C LEU A 423 3.47 -12.22 33.61
N PRO A 424 4.29 -11.26 34.06
CA PRO A 424 3.95 -9.83 34.08
C PRO A 424 4.09 -9.15 32.71
N ILE A 425 3.79 -9.85 31.62
CA ILE A 425 4.00 -9.37 30.25
C ILE A 425 2.70 -9.36 29.45
N ASN A 426 2.72 -8.62 28.34
CA ASN A 426 1.67 -8.67 27.35
C ASN A 426 1.54 -10.08 26.74
N GLN A 427 0.33 -10.63 26.83
CA GLN A 427 0.01 -11.95 26.29
C GLN A 427 -0.27 -11.92 24.77
N LEU A 428 -0.40 -10.73 24.21
CA LEU A 428 -0.46 -10.46 22.79
C LEU A 428 0.88 -9.89 22.34
N TYR A 429 1.34 -10.35 21.19
CA TYR A 429 2.53 -9.84 20.53
C TYR A 429 2.14 -9.19 19.20
N GLY A 430 2.86 -8.13 18.85
CA GLY A 430 2.81 -7.49 17.54
C GLY A 430 4.22 -7.15 17.08
N SER A 431 4.47 -7.26 15.78
CA SER A 431 5.76 -6.89 15.20
C SER A 431 6.14 -5.44 15.54
N ASP A 432 7.44 -5.16 15.57
CA ASP A 432 7.91 -3.83 15.96
C ASP A 432 7.89 -2.78 14.85
N SER A 433 8.11 -3.23 13.62
CA SER A 433 8.09 -2.44 12.39
C SER A 433 7.46 -3.25 11.26
N LEU A 434 7.15 -2.61 10.13
CA LEU A 434 6.62 -3.31 8.95
C LEU A 434 7.66 -4.25 8.34
N GLU A 435 8.94 -3.90 8.39
CA GLU A 435 10.03 -4.75 7.92
C GLU A 435 10.20 -5.98 8.80
N ALA A 436 10.02 -5.83 10.12
CA ALA A 436 9.99 -6.96 11.05
C ALA A 436 8.78 -7.86 10.76
N ALA A 437 7.60 -7.26 10.59
CA ALA A 437 6.39 -7.98 10.24
C ALA A 437 6.55 -8.81 8.97
N GLU A 438 7.11 -8.26 7.89
CA GLU A 438 7.28 -8.99 6.63
C GLU A 438 8.22 -10.19 6.82
N ARG A 439 9.35 -10.03 7.51
CA ARG A 439 10.29 -11.13 7.81
C ARG A 439 9.64 -12.23 8.65
N GLU A 440 8.92 -11.84 9.70
CA GLU A 440 8.26 -12.79 10.60
C GLU A 440 7.09 -13.50 9.90
N ILE A 441 6.31 -12.79 9.08
CA ILE A 441 5.27 -13.37 8.22
C ILE A 441 5.89 -14.40 7.29
N GLN A 442 7.00 -14.09 6.60
CA GLN A 442 7.67 -15.04 5.71
C GLN A 442 8.16 -16.29 6.46
N HIS A 443 8.68 -16.12 7.68
CA HIS A 443 9.15 -17.21 8.52
C HIS A 443 8.01 -18.13 8.99
N PHE A 444 6.93 -17.56 9.54
CA PHE A 444 5.81 -18.35 10.09
C PHE A 444 4.80 -18.81 9.03
N PHE A 445 4.73 -18.11 7.89
CA PHE A 445 3.83 -18.37 6.77
C PHE A 445 4.59 -18.47 5.44
N PRO A 446 5.49 -19.47 5.28
CA PRO A 446 6.29 -19.59 4.07
C PRO A 446 5.38 -19.79 2.84
N LEU A 447 5.61 -18.95 1.82
CA LEU A 447 4.89 -19.02 0.56
C LEU A 447 5.07 -20.39 -0.11
N GLN A 448 3.98 -20.94 -0.60
CA GLN A 448 3.95 -22.15 -1.41
C GLN A 448 3.22 -21.85 -2.71
N SER A 449 3.58 -22.56 -3.76
CA SER A 449 2.87 -22.51 -5.04
C SER A 449 2.09 -23.80 -5.29
N THR A 450 0.93 -23.67 -5.92
CA THR A 450 0.11 -24.80 -6.36
C THR A 450 -0.38 -24.61 -7.79
N LEU A 451 -0.59 -25.72 -8.50
CA LEU A 451 -1.20 -25.67 -9.82
C LEU A 451 -2.72 -25.57 -9.66
N ALA A 452 -3.32 -24.63 -10.36
CA ALA A 452 -4.76 -24.56 -10.57
C ALA A 452 -5.08 -24.69 -12.06
N LEU A 453 -6.17 -25.36 -12.38
CA LEU A 453 -6.65 -25.52 -13.74
C LEU A 453 -8.16 -25.29 -13.77
N ILE A 454 -8.61 -24.41 -14.65
CA ILE A 454 -10.01 -24.20 -14.99
C ILE A 454 -10.29 -24.95 -16.31
N LYS A 455 -11.27 -25.84 -16.27
CA LYS A 455 -11.63 -26.77 -17.35
C LYS A 455 -12.41 -26.05 -18.47
N PRO A 456 -12.42 -26.58 -19.70
CA PRO A 456 -12.95 -25.88 -20.87
C PRO A 456 -14.47 -25.64 -20.87
N HIS A 457 -15.22 -26.41 -20.09
CA HIS A 457 -16.67 -26.26 -19.99
C HIS A 457 -17.11 -25.07 -19.11
N VAL A 458 -16.16 -24.45 -18.38
CA VAL A 458 -16.43 -23.25 -17.57
C VAL A 458 -16.51 -22.05 -18.51
N THR A 459 -17.62 -21.33 -18.43
CA THR A 459 -17.87 -20.15 -19.27
C THR A 459 -17.01 -18.96 -18.84
N HIS A 460 -16.92 -17.92 -19.67
CA HIS A 460 -16.16 -16.71 -19.35
C HIS A 460 -16.65 -16.02 -18.06
N GLU A 461 -17.98 -15.83 -17.93
CA GLU A 461 -18.59 -15.25 -16.72
C GLU A 461 -18.26 -16.05 -15.46
N GLN A 462 -18.34 -17.38 -15.54
CA GLN A 462 -17.95 -18.26 -14.42
C GLN A 462 -16.45 -18.21 -14.12
N ARG A 463 -15.60 -17.95 -15.12
CA ARG A 463 -14.15 -17.80 -14.94
C ARG A 463 -13.85 -16.53 -14.13
N GLU A 464 -14.53 -15.43 -14.41
CA GLU A 464 -14.42 -14.18 -13.63
C GLU A 464 -14.83 -14.39 -12.17
N ASP A 465 -15.96 -15.07 -11.92
CA ASP A 465 -16.37 -15.43 -10.56
C ASP A 465 -15.32 -16.28 -9.84
N ILE A 466 -14.70 -17.24 -10.53
CA ILE A 466 -13.63 -18.07 -9.96
C ILE A 466 -12.40 -17.23 -9.65
N PHE A 467 -12.03 -16.26 -10.49
CA PHE A 467 -10.93 -15.33 -10.19
C PHE A 467 -11.22 -14.49 -8.95
N ASN A 468 -12.44 -13.97 -8.81
CA ASN A 468 -12.84 -13.23 -7.62
C ASN A 468 -12.73 -14.11 -6.37
N LEU A 469 -13.19 -15.36 -6.43
CA LEU A 469 -13.02 -16.31 -5.33
C LEU A 469 -11.56 -16.60 -4.98
N ILE A 470 -10.68 -16.72 -5.99
CA ILE A 470 -9.24 -16.91 -5.78
C ILE A 470 -8.63 -15.69 -5.08
N LYS A 471 -8.95 -14.47 -5.53
CA LYS A 471 -8.49 -13.21 -4.94
C LYS A 471 -9.02 -13.01 -3.52
N GLU A 472 -10.31 -13.23 -3.29
CA GLU A 472 -10.96 -13.15 -1.98
C GLU A 472 -10.37 -14.17 -0.99
N ALA A 473 -10.03 -15.36 -1.48
CA ALA A 473 -9.33 -16.37 -0.70
C ALA A 473 -7.84 -16.03 -0.44
N GLY A 474 -7.33 -14.91 -0.94
CA GLY A 474 -5.98 -14.40 -0.67
C GLY A 474 -4.88 -15.17 -1.40
N PHE A 475 -5.17 -15.70 -2.59
CA PHE A 475 -4.16 -16.26 -3.48
C PHE A 475 -3.63 -15.20 -4.43
N ASP A 476 -2.32 -15.21 -4.63
CA ASP A 476 -1.67 -14.48 -5.72
C ASP A 476 -1.57 -15.38 -6.94
N ILE A 477 -1.99 -14.88 -8.11
CA ILE A 477 -1.83 -15.60 -9.38
C ILE A 477 -0.49 -15.18 -9.98
N THR A 478 0.55 -16.01 -9.85
CA THR A 478 1.91 -15.64 -10.29
C THR A 478 2.18 -15.96 -11.75
N GLN A 479 1.49 -16.97 -12.29
CA GLN A 479 1.54 -17.30 -13.72
C GLN A 479 0.19 -17.84 -14.17
N MET A 480 -0.14 -17.62 -15.44
CA MET A 480 -1.21 -18.34 -16.10
C MET A 480 -0.94 -18.51 -17.59
N LYS A 481 -1.58 -19.52 -18.18
CA LYS A 481 -1.58 -19.75 -19.63
C LYS A 481 -2.83 -20.50 -20.04
N GLU A 482 -3.48 -20.03 -21.09
CA GLU A 482 -4.57 -20.76 -21.74
C GLU A 482 -3.99 -21.74 -22.79
N MET A 483 -4.40 -23.01 -22.73
CA MET A 483 -3.86 -24.03 -23.61
C MET A 483 -4.85 -25.16 -23.91
N LEU A 484 -4.77 -25.70 -25.13
CA LEU A 484 -5.43 -26.95 -25.48
C LEU A 484 -4.65 -28.11 -24.85
N LEU A 485 -5.30 -28.84 -23.94
CA LEU A 485 -4.69 -29.96 -23.23
C LEU A 485 -4.79 -31.24 -24.07
N ILE A 486 -4.02 -31.29 -25.15
CA ILE A 486 -3.79 -32.52 -25.92
C ILE A 486 -3.11 -33.57 -25.02
N LYS A 487 -3.20 -34.85 -25.40
CA LYS A 487 -2.70 -35.98 -24.60
C LYS A 487 -1.32 -35.75 -23.97
N GLU A 488 -0.35 -35.24 -24.74
CA GLU A 488 1.00 -34.97 -24.24
C GLU A 488 1.03 -33.96 -23.08
N GLN A 489 0.20 -32.92 -23.12
CA GLN A 489 0.11 -31.91 -22.06
C GLN A 489 -0.78 -32.38 -20.90
N ALA A 490 -1.87 -33.08 -21.21
CA ALA A 490 -2.74 -33.70 -20.21
C ALA A 490 -1.97 -34.75 -19.38
N ASP A 491 -1.10 -35.54 -19.99
CA ASP A 491 -0.26 -36.53 -19.31
C ASP A 491 0.67 -35.89 -18.27
N LYS A 492 1.12 -34.64 -18.48
CA LYS A 492 1.93 -33.90 -17.51
C LYS A 492 1.14 -33.55 -16.25
N ILE A 493 -0.12 -33.14 -16.41
CA ILE A 493 -1.00 -32.69 -15.31
C ILE A 493 -1.66 -33.88 -14.60
N TYR A 494 -2.11 -34.86 -15.37
CA TYR A 494 -2.92 -35.99 -14.89
C TYR A 494 -2.11 -37.30 -14.77
N PHE A 495 -0.77 -37.22 -14.65
CA PHE A 495 0.14 -38.37 -14.69
C PHE A 495 -0.26 -39.54 -13.77
N LYS A 496 -0.89 -39.27 -12.62
CA LYS A 496 -1.36 -40.30 -11.66
C LYS A 496 -2.54 -41.13 -12.17
N ILE A 497 -3.37 -40.57 -13.04
CA ILE A 497 -4.57 -41.23 -13.56
C ILE A 497 -4.42 -41.75 -14.98
N VAL A 498 -3.28 -41.54 -15.63
CA VAL A 498 -3.02 -41.99 -17.02
C VAL A 498 -3.31 -43.49 -17.24
N LYS A 499 -3.10 -44.33 -16.21
CA LYS A 499 -3.34 -45.77 -16.27
C LYS A 499 -4.76 -46.20 -15.88
N LYS A 500 -5.67 -45.26 -15.60
CA LYS A 500 -7.05 -45.54 -15.19
C LYS A 500 -7.96 -45.61 -16.42
N ASP A 501 -8.96 -46.49 -16.38
CA ASP A 501 -9.84 -46.74 -17.53
C ASP A 501 -10.62 -45.49 -17.97
N PHE A 502 -11.03 -44.65 -17.01
CA PHE A 502 -11.76 -43.39 -17.26
C PHE A 502 -10.87 -42.24 -17.75
N TYR A 503 -9.54 -42.44 -17.89
CA TYR A 503 -8.65 -41.37 -18.36
C TYR A 503 -8.97 -40.93 -19.79
N LYS A 504 -9.48 -41.85 -20.61
CA LYS A 504 -9.94 -41.53 -21.98
C LYS A 504 -11.05 -40.49 -21.97
N ASP A 505 -11.99 -40.61 -21.03
CA ASP A 505 -13.10 -39.66 -20.89
C ASP A 505 -12.62 -38.29 -20.40
N VAL A 506 -11.55 -38.25 -19.59
CA VAL A 506 -10.88 -37.01 -19.18
C VAL A 506 -10.24 -36.33 -20.39
N LEU A 507 -9.52 -37.08 -21.24
CA LEU A 507 -8.92 -36.54 -22.46
C LEU A 507 -9.96 -36.01 -23.44
N GLU A 508 -11.07 -36.72 -23.62
CA GLU A 508 -12.18 -36.27 -24.47
C GLU A 508 -12.74 -34.95 -23.96
N MET A 509 -13.02 -34.85 -22.65
CA MET A 509 -13.51 -33.62 -22.03
C MET A 509 -12.52 -32.45 -22.14
N LEU A 510 -11.22 -32.70 -21.94
CA LEU A 510 -10.18 -31.67 -22.09
C LEU A 510 -9.98 -31.23 -23.55
N SER A 511 -10.37 -32.06 -24.52
CA SER A 511 -10.29 -31.74 -25.95
C SER A 511 -11.47 -30.88 -26.45
N GLU A 512 -12.49 -30.65 -25.63
CA GLU A 512 -13.66 -29.83 -25.97
C GLU A 512 -13.32 -28.33 -26.16
N GLY A 513 -12.20 -27.88 -25.59
CA GLY A 513 -11.76 -26.50 -25.69
C GLY A 513 -10.50 -26.21 -24.88
N PRO A 514 -10.02 -24.96 -24.88
CA PRO A 514 -8.86 -24.56 -24.10
C PRO A 514 -9.14 -24.59 -22.59
N SER A 515 -8.15 -25.03 -21.82
CA SER A 515 -8.15 -24.92 -20.35
C SER A 515 -7.24 -23.78 -19.93
N LEU A 516 -7.63 -23.06 -18.88
CA LEU A 516 -6.76 -22.09 -18.25
C LEU A 516 -5.96 -22.77 -17.14
N VAL A 517 -4.64 -22.77 -17.26
CA VAL A 517 -3.73 -23.31 -16.24
C VAL A 517 -3.05 -22.14 -15.54
N MET A 518 -2.94 -22.20 -14.22
CA MET A 518 -2.42 -21.15 -13.36
C MET A 518 -1.47 -21.69 -12.30
N VAL A 519 -0.57 -20.84 -11.85
CA VAL A 519 0.21 -21.03 -10.62
C VAL A 519 -0.35 -20.06 -9.58
N LEU A 520 -0.90 -20.62 -8.50
CA LEU A 520 -1.39 -19.86 -7.36
C LEU A 520 -0.36 -19.91 -6.24
N THR A 521 -0.04 -18.77 -5.64
CA THR A 521 0.89 -18.66 -4.51
C THR A 521 0.15 -18.16 -3.28
N LYS A 522 0.35 -18.86 -2.17
CA LYS A 522 -0.18 -18.54 -0.83
C LYS A 522 0.55 -19.40 0.20
N TRP A 523 0.53 -19.02 1.47
CA TRP A 523 0.83 -19.99 2.52
C TRP A 523 -0.10 -21.21 2.41
N ASN A 524 0.47 -22.41 2.49
CA ASN A 524 -0.26 -23.67 2.38
C ASN A 524 -1.14 -23.78 1.10
N ALA A 525 -0.67 -23.20 -0.01
CA ALA A 525 -1.45 -23.01 -1.23
C ALA A 525 -2.17 -24.27 -1.71
N ALA A 526 -1.51 -25.44 -1.70
CA ALA A 526 -2.11 -26.67 -2.17
C ALA A 526 -3.31 -27.11 -1.31
N ALA A 527 -3.22 -27.02 0.02
CA ALA A 527 -4.32 -27.40 0.90
C ALA A 527 -5.47 -26.38 0.83
N GLU A 528 -5.14 -25.08 0.82
CA GLU A 528 -6.12 -24.00 0.70
C GLU A 528 -6.86 -24.06 -0.64
N TRP A 529 -6.16 -24.36 -1.74
CA TRP A 529 -6.79 -24.47 -3.06
C TRP A 529 -7.73 -25.67 -3.10
N ARG A 530 -7.33 -26.80 -2.50
CA ARG A 530 -8.20 -27.98 -2.36
C ARG A 530 -9.44 -27.69 -1.54
N ARG A 531 -9.32 -26.92 -0.46
CA ARG A 531 -10.45 -26.47 0.37
C ARG A 531 -11.40 -25.61 -0.47
N LEU A 532 -10.87 -24.65 -1.23
CA LEU A 532 -11.65 -23.76 -2.09
C LEU A 532 -12.33 -24.51 -3.25
N MET A 533 -11.66 -25.52 -3.83
CA MET A 533 -12.26 -26.39 -4.84
C MET A 533 -13.39 -27.26 -4.26
N GLY A 534 -13.17 -27.86 -3.09
CA GLY A 534 -14.07 -28.86 -2.49
C GLY A 534 -13.95 -30.26 -3.11
N PRO A 535 -14.82 -31.21 -2.69
CA PRO A 535 -14.84 -32.59 -3.18
C PRO A 535 -14.89 -32.71 -4.70
N THR A 536 -14.31 -33.78 -5.25
CA THR A 536 -14.21 -33.98 -6.71
C THR A 536 -15.58 -34.11 -7.38
N ASP A 537 -16.53 -34.75 -6.71
CA ASP A 537 -17.91 -34.87 -7.15
C ASP A 537 -18.70 -33.60 -6.77
N PRO A 538 -19.29 -32.87 -7.74
CA PRO A 538 -20.09 -31.68 -7.46
C PRO A 538 -21.28 -31.92 -6.52
N ASP A 539 -21.91 -33.10 -6.54
CA ASP A 539 -23.06 -33.38 -5.68
C ASP A 539 -22.62 -33.64 -4.22
N GLU A 540 -21.47 -34.29 -4.04
CA GLU A 540 -20.81 -34.39 -2.73
C GLU A 540 -20.35 -33.00 -2.25
N ALA A 541 -19.80 -32.18 -3.16
CA ALA A 541 -19.36 -30.83 -2.83
C ALA A 541 -20.51 -29.94 -2.36
N LYS A 542 -21.69 -29.99 -3.01
CA LYS A 542 -22.88 -29.26 -2.55
C LYS A 542 -23.32 -29.64 -1.14
N LEU A 543 -23.09 -30.89 -0.73
CA LEU A 543 -23.47 -31.37 0.59
C LEU A 543 -22.43 -30.99 1.67
N LEU A 544 -21.13 -31.17 1.37
CA LEU A 544 -20.05 -31.00 2.35
C LEU A 544 -19.44 -29.60 2.37
N SER A 545 -19.52 -28.87 1.26
CA SER A 545 -18.85 -27.58 1.06
C SER A 545 -19.62 -26.76 0.00
N PRO A 546 -20.85 -26.30 0.30
CA PRO A 546 -21.76 -25.69 -0.69
C PRO A 546 -21.20 -24.45 -1.38
N ASP A 547 -20.30 -23.73 -0.70
CA ASP A 547 -19.66 -22.51 -1.24
C ASP A 547 -18.43 -22.82 -2.11
N SER A 548 -18.03 -24.09 -2.24
CA SER A 548 -16.85 -24.47 -3.02
C SER A 548 -17.04 -24.28 -4.52
N ILE A 549 -15.94 -24.09 -5.24
CA ILE A 549 -15.98 -23.91 -6.70
C ILE A 549 -16.66 -25.09 -7.40
N ARG A 550 -16.40 -26.33 -6.96
CA ARG A 550 -17.00 -27.52 -7.55
C ARG A 550 -18.49 -27.65 -7.24
N ALA A 551 -18.94 -27.20 -6.08
CA ALA A 551 -20.35 -27.18 -5.73
C ALA A 551 -21.13 -26.17 -6.60
N ARG A 552 -20.55 -24.98 -6.82
CA ARG A 552 -21.17 -23.88 -7.55
C ARG A 552 -21.15 -24.08 -9.08
N PHE A 553 -20.03 -24.54 -9.63
CA PHE A 553 -19.80 -24.53 -11.08
C PHE A 553 -19.66 -25.93 -11.70
N GLY A 554 -19.56 -26.98 -10.88
CA GLY A 554 -19.43 -28.35 -11.35
C GLY A 554 -20.76 -28.93 -11.89
N ARG A 555 -20.68 -29.60 -13.04
CA ARG A 555 -21.80 -30.29 -13.70
C ARG A 555 -21.79 -31.82 -13.50
N SER A 556 -20.60 -32.41 -13.38
CA SER A 556 -20.41 -33.84 -13.11
C SER A 556 -18.98 -34.11 -12.61
N VAL A 557 -18.67 -35.35 -12.21
CA VAL A 557 -17.31 -35.75 -11.79
C VAL A 557 -16.25 -35.41 -12.85
N LEU A 558 -16.54 -35.62 -14.14
CA LEU A 558 -15.64 -35.25 -15.24
C LEU A 558 -15.63 -33.74 -15.48
N ARG A 559 -16.80 -33.08 -15.41
CA ARG A 559 -16.98 -31.64 -15.61
C ARG A 559 -17.18 -30.91 -14.27
N ASN A 560 -16.19 -31.00 -13.40
CA ASN A 560 -16.23 -30.42 -12.06
C ASN A 560 -15.59 -29.03 -11.98
N ALA A 561 -15.61 -28.24 -13.06
CA ALA A 561 -15.01 -26.90 -13.19
C ALA A 561 -13.48 -26.80 -13.03
N VAL A 562 -12.89 -27.30 -11.95
CA VAL A 562 -11.50 -27.02 -11.57
C VAL A 562 -10.69 -28.24 -11.11
N HIS A 563 -9.39 -28.18 -11.35
CA HIS A 563 -8.39 -29.15 -10.93
C HIS A 563 -7.23 -28.47 -10.20
N GLY A 564 -6.52 -29.24 -9.38
CA GLY A 564 -5.30 -28.78 -8.72
C GLY A 564 -4.55 -29.93 -8.06
N SER A 565 -3.31 -29.64 -7.69
CA SER A 565 -2.40 -30.62 -7.11
C SER A 565 -2.87 -31.12 -5.73
N SER A 566 -2.52 -32.36 -5.38
CA SER A 566 -2.89 -32.93 -4.08
C SER A 566 -1.99 -32.48 -2.94
N ASN A 567 -0.73 -32.09 -3.23
CA ASN A 567 0.23 -31.57 -2.26
C ASN A 567 1.28 -30.69 -2.94
N SER A 568 2.16 -30.08 -2.15
CA SER A 568 3.23 -29.18 -2.60
C SER A 568 4.25 -29.85 -3.53
N TYR A 569 4.58 -31.13 -3.29
CA TYR A 569 5.51 -31.88 -4.14
C TYR A 569 4.95 -32.07 -5.55
N GLU A 570 3.71 -32.54 -5.65
CA GLU A 570 3.02 -32.69 -6.94
C GLU A 570 2.80 -31.34 -7.63
N ALA A 571 2.50 -30.29 -6.86
CA ALA A 571 2.42 -28.94 -7.39
C ALA A 571 3.72 -28.55 -8.08
N MET A 572 4.85 -28.65 -7.39
CA MET A 572 6.15 -28.28 -7.96
C MET A 572 6.49 -29.12 -9.20
N GLU A 573 6.29 -30.44 -9.14
CA GLU A 573 6.54 -31.32 -10.28
C GLU A 573 5.69 -30.96 -11.50
N THR A 574 4.41 -30.65 -11.27
CA THR A 574 3.47 -30.32 -12.37
C THR A 574 3.73 -28.92 -12.92
N ILE A 575 3.97 -27.94 -12.04
CA ILE A 575 4.33 -26.57 -12.43
C ILE A 575 5.57 -26.60 -13.31
N ASN A 576 6.65 -27.28 -12.90
CA ASN A 576 7.88 -27.36 -13.68
C ASN A 576 7.71 -28.03 -15.05
N LYS A 577 6.76 -28.97 -15.19
CA LYS A 577 6.45 -29.63 -16.47
C LYS A 577 5.62 -28.75 -17.42
N VAL A 578 4.81 -27.84 -16.86
CA VAL A 578 3.85 -27.01 -17.62
C VAL A 578 4.42 -25.61 -17.90
N PHE A 579 5.07 -25.00 -16.91
CA PHE A 579 5.70 -23.69 -16.96
C PHE A 579 7.22 -23.89 -16.91
N GLU A 580 7.82 -24.12 -18.08
CA GLU A 580 9.28 -24.24 -18.24
C GLU A 580 9.96 -22.97 -17.66
N ASN A 581 11.00 -23.13 -16.84
CA ASN A 581 11.72 -22.06 -16.12
C ASN A 581 11.01 -21.38 -14.93
N PHE A 582 10.05 -22.04 -14.27
CA PHE A 582 9.51 -21.52 -13.00
C PHE A 582 10.60 -21.42 -11.90
N VAL A 583 10.81 -20.22 -11.37
CA VAL A 583 11.62 -19.97 -10.18
C VAL A 583 10.66 -19.81 -8.99
N PRO A 584 10.73 -20.69 -7.96
CA PRO A 584 9.91 -20.52 -6.76
C PRO A 584 10.28 -19.23 -6.02
N ALA A 585 9.29 -18.59 -5.39
CA ALA A 585 9.51 -17.37 -4.62
C ALA A 585 10.47 -17.52 -3.42
N ASN A 586 10.82 -18.75 -3.01
CA ASN A 586 11.63 -19.04 -1.81
C ASN A 586 12.94 -19.79 -2.12
N THR A 587 13.64 -19.46 -3.21
CA THR A 587 14.90 -20.16 -3.55
C THR A 587 16.12 -19.68 -2.75
N GLU A 588 15.98 -18.68 -1.88
CA GLU A 588 17.06 -18.18 -1.01
C GLU A 588 16.78 -18.44 0.47
N ALA A 589 16.89 -19.69 0.91
CA ALA A 589 17.16 -20.05 2.31
C ALA A 589 17.53 -21.54 2.38
N ASN A 590 18.79 -21.84 2.12
CA ASN A 590 19.43 -23.08 2.57
C ASN A 590 20.78 -22.73 3.20
#